data_AF-T0RBR4-F1
#
_entry.id   AF-T0RBR4-F1
#
_cell.length_a   1.000
_cell.length_b   1.000
_cell.length_c   1.000
_cell.angle_alpha   90.00
_cell.angle_beta   90.00
_cell.angle_gamma   90.00
#
_symmetry.space_group_name_H-M   'P 1'
#
loop_
_entity.id
_entity.type
_entity.pdbx_description
1 polymer ?
#
loop_
_entity_poly.entity_id
_entity_poly.type
_entity_poly.pdbx_seq_one_letter_code
_entity_poly.pdbx_strand_id
1 'polypeptide(L)'
;MKNKNFNPENLYQKLQQATNAVDQKHFHNHAQEVHHVKIRPNKDVGLGKFKHDPLIPGGYIAHPTTIRAMRKDIFAAGEEVFEDLEYWIHCEKCNTALDVQFWIFCPYCEAHFPSPLPSPLKSHEM
;
A
#
# COMPACT_ATOMS: atom_id res chain seq x y z
N MET A 1 -36.32 17.38 4.11
CA MET A 1 -36.24 17.73 5.55
C MET A 1 -34.85 18.26 5.84
N LYS A 2 -34.69 19.55 6.20
CA LYS A 2 -33.39 20.09 6.64
C LYS A 2 -33.15 19.64 8.09
N ASN A 3 -32.09 18.88 8.32
CA ASN A 3 -31.75 18.36 9.63
C ASN A 3 -31.34 19.54 10.54
N LYS A 4 -32.14 19.86 11.56
CA LYS A 4 -32.00 21.09 12.38
C LYS A 4 -30.76 21.12 13.30
N ASN A 5 -29.97 20.05 13.34
CA ASN A 5 -28.84 19.88 14.27
C ASN A 5 -27.46 19.78 13.58
N PHE A 6 -27.35 20.10 12.29
CA PHE A 6 -26.06 20.10 11.60
C PHE A 6 -25.27 21.37 11.95
N ASN A 7 -24.23 21.23 12.77
CA ASN A 7 -23.27 22.27 13.07
C ASN A 7 -21.91 21.94 12.39
N PRO A 8 -21.50 22.70 11.36
CA PRO A 8 -20.23 22.48 10.64
C PRO A 8 -19.00 22.52 11.55
N GLU A 9 -19.01 23.35 12.58
CA GLU A 9 -17.86 23.53 13.49
C GLU A 9 -17.67 22.28 14.35
N ASN A 10 -18.77 21.72 14.87
CA ASN A 10 -18.72 20.48 15.64
C ASN A 10 -18.28 19.29 14.77
N LEU A 11 -18.65 19.27 13.49
CA LEU A 11 -18.18 18.25 12.56
C LEU A 11 -16.67 18.41 12.29
N TYR A 12 -16.21 19.65 12.07
CA TYR A 12 -14.80 19.94 11.85
C TYR A 12 -13.93 19.52 13.03
N GLN A 13 -14.33 19.83 14.27
CA GLN A 13 -13.63 19.39 15.47
C GLN A 13 -13.56 17.87 15.60
N LYS A 14 -14.64 17.15 15.23
CA LYS A 14 -14.63 15.68 15.20
C LYS A 14 -13.65 15.13 14.16
N LEU A 15 -13.60 15.73 12.98
CA LEU A 15 -12.66 15.33 11.93
C LEU A 15 -11.21 15.56 12.36
N GLN A 16 -10.91 16.68 13.04
CA GLN A 16 -9.56 16.94 13.57
C GLN A 16 -9.10 15.93 14.64
N GLN A 17 -10.03 15.24 15.28
CA GLN A 17 -9.77 14.23 16.32
C GLN A 17 -9.73 12.80 15.77
N ALA A 18 -10.10 12.58 14.52
CA ALA A 18 -10.07 11.25 13.92
C ALA A 18 -8.61 10.77 13.72
N THR A 19 -8.37 9.50 14.06
CA THR A 19 -7.07 8.85 13.90
C THR A 19 -7.16 7.62 13.00
N ASN A 20 -6.05 7.26 12.35
CA ASN A 20 -5.91 6.02 11.58
C ASN A 20 -5.55 4.83 12.51
N ALA A 21 -5.38 3.62 11.94
CA ALA A 21 -5.03 2.40 12.67
C ALA A 21 -3.71 2.47 13.49
N VAL A 22 -2.87 3.48 13.26
CA VAL A 22 -1.62 3.73 13.99
C VAL A 22 -1.66 5.02 14.82
N ASP A 23 -2.86 5.47 15.20
CA ASP A 23 -3.09 6.63 16.08
C ASP A 23 -2.55 7.98 15.55
N GLN A 24 -2.29 8.08 14.24
CA GLN A 24 -1.91 9.33 13.58
C GLN A 24 -3.16 10.07 13.08
N LYS A 25 -3.05 11.39 12.85
CA LYS A 25 -4.16 12.20 12.33
C LYS A 25 -4.66 11.63 11.01
N HIS A 26 -5.96 11.39 10.90
CA HIS A 26 -6.55 10.79 9.70
C HIS A 26 -6.79 11.79 8.56
N PHE A 27 -6.79 13.09 8.87
CA PHE A 27 -7.04 14.14 7.88
C PHE A 27 -6.00 15.25 7.99
N HIS A 28 -5.20 15.42 6.95
CA HIS A 28 -4.24 16.51 6.85
C HIS A 28 -4.77 17.67 6.00
N ASN A 29 -4.34 18.88 6.35
CA ASN A 29 -4.72 20.11 5.65
C ASN A 29 -3.67 20.55 4.61
N HIS A 30 -2.70 19.68 4.30
CA HIS A 30 -1.61 19.98 3.37
C HIS A 30 -1.99 19.60 1.94
N ALA A 31 -1.42 20.31 0.97
CA ALA A 31 -1.63 20.00 -0.43
C ALA A 31 -1.04 18.62 -0.77
N GLN A 32 -1.74 17.84 -1.59
CA GLN A 32 -1.28 16.53 -2.05
C GLN A 32 0.01 16.69 -2.87
N GLU A 33 1.07 16.01 -2.45
CA GLU A 33 2.31 15.90 -3.22
C GLU A 33 2.28 14.65 -4.12
N VAL A 34 2.64 14.81 -5.39
CA VAL A 34 2.70 13.69 -6.33
C VAL A 34 4.15 13.18 -6.41
N HIS A 35 4.42 12.07 -5.76
CA HIS A 35 5.73 11.42 -5.81
C HIS A 35 5.82 10.46 -7.00
N HIS A 36 6.84 10.66 -7.85
CA HIS A 36 7.14 9.77 -8.97
C HIS A 36 8.38 8.93 -8.67
N VAL A 37 8.20 7.63 -8.46
CA VAL A 37 9.31 6.70 -8.25
C VAL A 37 9.75 6.10 -9.58
N LYS A 38 11.04 6.22 -9.93
CA LYS A 38 11.61 5.61 -11.13
C LYS A 38 12.11 4.20 -10.81
N ILE A 39 11.51 3.18 -11.43
CA ILE A 39 11.91 1.78 -11.26
C ILE A 39 12.40 1.21 -12.59
N ARG A 40 13.66 0.77 -12.64
CA ARG A 40 14.29 0.19 -13.84
C ARG A 40 14.37 -1.34 -13.73
N PRO A 41 14.03 -2.10 -14.80
CA PRO A 41 14.14 -3.55 -14.78
C PRO A 41 15.61 -4.01 -14.67
N ASN A 42 15.86 -4.96 -13.77
CA ASN A 42 17.12 -5.66 -13.63
C ASN A 42 16.89 -7.12 -13.17
N LYS A 43 17.32 -8.10 -13.97
CA LYS A 43 17.12 -9.53 -13.70
C LYS A 43 18.04 -10.08 -12.58
N ASP A 44 19.08 -9.35 -12.21
CA ASP A 44 20.00 -9.72 -11.12
C ASP A 44 19.41 -9.40 -9.73
N VAL A 45 18.32 -8.64 -9.69
CA VAL A 45 17.56 -8.42 -8.46
C VAL A 45 16.63 -9.60 -8.26
N GLY A 46 16.62 -10.16 -7.05
CA GLY A 46 15.72 -11.25 -6.70
C GLY A 46 14.24 -10.86 -6.82
N LEU A 47 13.40 -11.85 -7.06
CA LEU A 47 11.94 -11.68 -7.11
C LEU A 47 11.40 -11.12 -5.79
N GLY A 48 10.41 -10.22 -5.89
CA GLY A 48 9.77 -9.53 -4.78
C GLY A 48 10.66 -8.50 -4.07
N LYS A 49 11.82 -8.16 -4.64
CA LYS A 49 12.77 -7.22 -4.03
C LYS A 49 12.99 -5.98 -4.89
N PHE A 50 13.31 -4.88 -4.20
CA PHE A 50 13.80 -3.63 -4.78
C PHE A 50 15.18 -3.33 -4.22
N LYS A 51 16.04 -2.71 -5.02
CA LYS A 51 17.33 -2.16 -4.57
C LYS A 51 17.47 -0.75 -5.13
N HIS A 52 18.27 0.09 -4.48
CA HIS A 52 18.59 1.42 -5.04
C HIS A 52 19.27 1.27 -6.41
N ASP A 53 18.91 2.14 -7.35
CA ASP A 53 19.56 2.20 -8.65
C ASP A 53 20.90 2.93 -8.51
N PRO A 54 22.05 2.27 -8.80
CA PRO A 54 23.34 2.94 -8.75
C PRO A 54 23.52 4.00 -9.85
N LEU A 55 22.67 4.00 -10.89
CA LEU A 55 22.76 4.93 -12.02
C LEU A 55 21.82 6.14 -11.89
N ILE A 56 20.71 5.99 -11.16
CA ILE A 56 19.66 7.02 -11.07
C ILE A 56 19.47 7.39 -9.61
N PRO A 57 19.91 8.58 -9.17
CA PRO A 57 19.65 9.07 -7.82
C PRO A 57 18.14 9.06 -7.51
N GLY A 58 17.77 8.48 -6.36
CA GLY A 58 16.38 8.30 -5.95
C GLY A 58 15.60 7.24 -6.75
N GLY A 59 16.24 6.56 -7.70
CA GLY A 59 15.65 5.46 -8.45
C GLY A 59 15.85 4.10 -7.77
N TYR A 60 15.07 3.13 -8.22
CA TYR A 60 15.17 1.74 -7.78
C TYR A 60 15.34 0.81 -8.98
N ILE A 61 15.93 -0.35 -8.74
CA ILE A 61 15.97 -1.49 -9.65
C ILE A 61 15.20 -2.65 -9.05
N ALA A 62 14.49 -3.40 -9.90
CA ALA A 62 13.73 -4.58 -9.50
C ALA A 62 13.63 -5.59 -10.62
N HIS A 63 13.32 -6.85 -10.28
CA HIS A 63 13.08 -7.87 -11.28
C HIS A 63 11.88 -7.48 -12.16
N PRO A 64 11.93 -7.71 -13.50
CA PRO A 64 10.79 -7.39 -14.38
C PRO A 64 9.46 -8.02 -13.95
N THR A 65 9.49 -9.24 -13.41
CA THR A 65 8.30 -9.87 -12.81
C THR A 65 7.76 -9.07 -11.63
N THR A 66 8.63 -8.59 -10.74
CA THR A 66 8.21 -7.80 -9.58
C THR A 66 7.58 -6.49 -10.01
N ILE A 67 8.14 -5.81 -11.02
CA ILE A 67 7.56 -4.59 -11.58
C ILE A 67 6.16 -4.87 -12.17
N ARG A 68 5.97 -5.99 -12.88
CA ARG A 68 4.66 -6.39 -13.43
C ARG A 68 3.64 -6.78 -12.36
N ALA A 69 4.13 -7.30 -11.22
CA ALA A 69 3.29 -7.71 -10.10
C ALA A 69 2.72 -6.53 -9.31
N MET A 70 3.38 -5.37 -9.34
CA MET A 70 2.93 -4.17 -8.62
C MET A 70 1.62 -3.64 -9.18
N ARG A 71 0.73 -3.17 -8.31
CA ARG A 71 -0.40 -2.35 -8.75
C ARG A 71 0.11 -1.04 -9.33
N LYS A 72 -0.55 -0.58 -10.40
CA LYS A 72 -0.35 0.79 -10.88
C LYS A 72 -1.12 1.69 -9.91
N ASP A 73 -0.51 2.78 -9.46
CA ASP A 73 -1.12 3.76 -8.54
C ASP A 73 -1.19 3.34 -7.06
N ILE A 74 -0.22 2.54 -6.60
CA ILE A 74 -0.04 2.20 -5.18
C ILE A 74 -0.06 3.44 -4.28
N PHE A 75 0.54 4.55 -4.72
CA PHE A 75 0.67 5.77 -3.93
C PHE A 75 -0.45 6.81 -4.13
N ALA A 76 -1.54 6.44 -4.80
CA ALA A 76 -2.62 7.40 -5.09
C ALA A 76 -3.48 7.77 -3.87
N ALA A 77 -3.45 6.97 -2.80
CA ALA A 77 -4.25 7.20 -1.59
C ALA A 77 -3.64 8.25 -0.63
N GLY A 78 -2.45 8.80 -0.93
CA GLY A 78 -1.68 9.61 0.02
C GLY A 78 -1.04 8.75 1.11
N GLU A 79 -0.17 9.35 1.95
CA GLU A 79 0.60 8.62 2.98
C GLU A 79 -0.27 8.07 4.13
N GLU A 80 -1.50 8.55 4.29
CA GLU A 80 -2.29 8.41 5.53
C GLU A 80 -3.22 7.20 5.62
N VAL A 81 -3.32 6.39 4.55
CA VAL A 81 -4.36 5.35 4.41
C VAL A 81 -3.78 3.94 4.25
N PHE A 82 -2.45 3.77 4.24
CA PHE A 82 -1.85 2.46 3.97
C PHE A 82 -2.07 1.46 5.08
N GLU A 83 -1.99 1.91 6.33
CA GLU A 83 -2.12 1.07 7.52
C GLU A 83 -3.54 0.51 7.66
N ASP A 84 -4.55 1.32 7.33
CA ASP A 84 -5.96 0.93 7.35
C ASP A 84 -6.30 -0.07 6.23
N LEU A 85 -5.49 -0.11 5.16
CA LEU A 85 -5.68 -0.96 3.99
C LEU A 85 -4.79 -2.21 4.00
N GLU A 86 -3.97 -2.41 5.02
CA GLU A 86 -3.11 -3.58 5.13
C GLU A 86 -3.91 -4.87 5.11
N TYR A 87 -3.52 -5.78 4.22
CA TYR A 87 -4.15 -7.08 4.09
C TYR A 87 -3.11 -8.16 3.82
N TRP A 88 -2.46 -8.58 4.90
CA TRP A 88 -1.43 -9.61 4.88
C TRP A 88 -2.03 -11.00 4.64
N ILE A 89 -1.49 -11.75 3.68
CA ILE A 89 -1.81 -13.16 3.46
C ILE A 89 -0.55 -13.98 3.22
N HIS A 90 -0.63 -15.29 3.42
CA HIS A 90 0.35 -16.23 2.87
C HIS A 90 -0.04 -16.57 1.42
N CYS A 91 0.92 -16.47 0.50
CA CYS A 91 0.72 -16.98 -0.85
C CYS A 91 0.56 -18.50 -0.85
N GLU A 92 -0.53 -19.04 -1.40
CA GLU A 92 -0.82 -20.49 -1.40
C GLU A 92 0.25 -21.34 -2.09
N LYS A 93 1.00 -20.77 -3.04
CA LYS A 93 2.01 -21.49 -3.82
C LYS A 93 3.40 -21.49 -3.19
N CYS A 94 3.87 -20.32 -2.73
CA CYS A 94 5.25 -20.18 -2.22
C CYS A 94 5.31 -19.88 -0.72
N ASN A 95 4.16 -19.81 -0.05
CA ASN A 95 4.00 -19.54 1.38
C ASN A 95 4.71 -18.28 1.87
N THR A 96 4.94 -17.31 0.99
CA THR A 96 5.51 -16.01 1.38
C THR A 96 4.39 -15.15 1.94
N ALA A 97 4.61 -14.58 3.13
CA ALA A 97 3.75 -13.54 3.68
C ALA A 97 3.94 -12.25 2.88
N LEU A 98 2.84 -11.65 2.43
CA LEU A 98 2.86 -10.41 1.69
C LEU A 98 1.53 -9.66 1.85
N ASP A 99 1.62 -8.34 1.85
CA ASP A 99 0.45 -7.48 1.86
C ASP A 99 -0.09 -7.29 0.44
N VAL A 100 -1.29 -7.85 0.18
CA VAL A 100 -1.88 -7.86 -1.16
C VAL A 100 -2.31 -6.48 -1.63
N GLN A 101 -2.32 -5.46 -0.76
CA GLN A 101 -2.65 -4.10 -1.16
C GLN A 101 -1.71 -3.58 -2.27
N PHE A 102 -0.46 -4.06 -2.29
CA PHE A 102 0.58 -3.60 -3.21
C PHE A 102 0.65 -4.40 -4.53
N TRP A 103 -0.03 -5.56 -4.61
CA TRP A 103 0.23 -6.54 -5.65
C TRP A 103 -1.03 -6.95 -6.43
N ILE A 104 -0.82 -7.26 -7.71
CA ILE A 104 -1.81 -7.86 -8.62
C ILE A 104 -1.73 -9.39 -8.54
N PHE A 105 -0.51 -9.91 -8.34
CA PHE A 105 -0.21 -11.33 -8.15
C PHE A 105 1.06 -11.47 -7.29
N CYS A 106 1.36 -12.68 -6.79
CA CYS A 106 2.52 -12.90 -5.94
C CYS A 106 3.84 -12.56 -6.68
N PRO A 107 4.61 -11.56 -6.22
CA PRO A 107 5.81 -11.10 -6.93
C PRO A 107 6.97 -12.10 -6.85
N TYR A 108 6.86 -13.12 -5.99
CA TYR A 108 7.87 -14.16 -5.76
C TYR A 108 7.69 -15.40 -6.65
N CYS A 109 6.45 -15.77 -7.00
CA CYS A 109 6.17 -17.02 -7.72
C CYS A 109 5.14 -16.92 -8.86
N GLU A 110 4.66 -15.71 -9.15
CA GLU A 110 3.69 -15.38 -10.21
C GLU A 110 2.30 -16.02 -10.02
N ALA A 111 2.03 -16.61 -8.85
CA ALA A 111 0.71 -17.12 -8.51
C ALA A 111 -0.29 -15.98 -8.36
N HIS A 112 -1.48 -16.15 -8.93
CA HIS A 112 -2.59 -15.23 -8.74
C HIS A 112 -3.19 -15.44 -7.34
N PHE A 113 -3.73 -14.37 -6.76
CA PHE A 113 -4.42 -14.47 -5.49
C PHE A 113 -5.82 -15.09 -5.68
N PRO A 114 -6.30 -15.91 -4.72
CA PRO A 114 -7.63 -16.50 -4.79
C PRO A 114 -8.73 -15.43 -4.70
N SER A 115 -9.90 -15.75 -5.23
CA SER A 115 -11.11 -14.92 -5.13
C SER A 115 -12.27 -15.77 -4.62
N PRO A 116 -12.76 -15.57 -3.39
CA PRO A 116 -12.38 -14.51 -2.44
C PRO A 116 -10.98 -14.71 -1.83
N LEU A 117 -10.39 -13.62 -1.31
CA LEU A 117 -9.14 -13.66 -0.55
C LEU A 117 -9.31 -14.43 0.77
N PRO A 118 -8.27 -15.12 1.29
CA PRO A 118 -8.31 -15.77 2.58
C PRO A 118 -8.31 -14.74 3.72
N SER A 119 -8.65 -15.17 4.93
CA SER A 119 -8.58 -14.30 6.11
C SER A 119 -7.18 -13.68 6.27
N PRO A 120 -7.10 -12.39 6.65
CA PRO A 120 -5.82 -11.72 6.82
C PRO A 120 -5.05 -12.32 8.00
N LEU A 121 -3.73 -12.27 7.89
CA LEU A 121 -2.80 -12.72 8.93
C LEU A 121 -2.89 -11.83 10.17
N LYS A 122 -2.70 -12.43 11.33
CA LYS A 122 -2.50 -11.69 12.59
C LYS A 122 -1.07 -11.19 12.65
N SER A 123 -0.83 -10.19 13.49
CA SER A 123 0.47 -9.52 13.60
C SER A 123 1.68 -10.41 13.95
N HIS A 124 1.46 -11.58 14.55
CA HIS A 124 2.51 -12.56 14.85
C HIS A 124 2.73 -13.61 13.74
N GLU A 125 1.88 -13.57 12.71
CA GLU A 125 1.89 -14.47 11.55
C GLU A 125 2.42 -13.76 10.28
N MET A 126 2.61 -12.44 10.35
CA MET A 126 3.28 -11.60 9.34
C MET A 126 4.79 -11.79 9.39
#